data_AF-A0A7Y8BVX9-F1
#
_entry.id   AF-A0A7Y8BVX9-F1
#
_cell.length_a   1.000
_cell.length_b   1.000
_cell.length_c   1.000
_cell.angle_alpha   90.00
_cell.angle_beta   90.00
_cell.angle_gamma   90.00
#
_symmetry.space_group_name_H-M   'P 1'
#
loop_
_entity.id
_entity.type
_entity.pdbx_description
1 polymer ?
#
loop_
_entity_poly.entity_id
_entity_poly.type
_entity_poly.pdbx_seq_one_letter_code
_entity_poly.pdbx_strand_id
1 'polypeptide(L)'
;MIDDDYGHDRDYVPSYLHPDQIPQYALGESLTSLKFFSTDMNLVSQSMNLTIVDEFVMDLEYDYLRAKFNETSNPYDSVFLAAQSQMWIFSAYEVMRTWIEKAKGYVKTAENSGLHLKLKDLNRDRGYINYTALQRADEVQALIDDPSLVKALEDDLARINFLFIRLETLRVALAKHEVRKRPSAMMVGGTVGYMNRECGSLEYQMNSGMIIQGNISRRDIADGIRAIPDFTVPTAEEMKSYELFMRGLSDDEATELFRSFE
;
A
#
# COMPACT_ATOMS: atom_id res chain seq x y z
N MET A 1 -50.37 5.51 -5.05
CA MET A 1 -49.57 5.57 -3.84
C MET A 1 -48.78 4.28 -3.82
N ILE A 2 -47.51 4.36 -4.20
CA ILE A 2 -46.57 3.25 -4.07
C ILE A 2 -45.85 3.54 -2.77
N ASP A 3 -46.05 2.67 -1.78
CA ASP A 3 -45.33 2.71 -0.51
C ASP A 3 -43.87 2.38 -0.78
N ASP A 4 -43.01 3.40 -0.79
CA ASP A 4 -41.56 3.26 -0.69
C ASP A 4 -41.19 2.93 0.76
N ASP A 5 -41.43 1.68 1.15
CA ASP A 5 -40.85 1.08 2.35
C ASP A 5 -39.45 0.56 2.01
N TYR A 6 -38.52 1.48 1.71
CA TYR A 6 -37.11 1.18 1.86
C TYR A 6 -36.83 1.11 3.35
N GLY A 7 -36.91 -0.11 3.89
CA GLY A 7 -36.44 -0.40 5.23
C GLY A 7 -35.01 0.08 5.38
N HIS A 8 -34.83 1.23 6.04
CA HIS A 8 -33.55 1.63 6.60
C HIS A 8 -33.14 0.51 7.56
N ASP A 9 -32.14 -0.29 7.18
CA ASP A 9 -31.46 -1.20 8.09
C ASP A 9 -31.01 -0.37 9.30
N ARG A 10 -31.74 -0.50 10.41
CA ARG A 10 -31.52 0.29 11.63
C ARG A 10 -30.19 -0.05 12.32
N ASP A 11 -29.48 -1.05 11.79
CA ASP A 11 -28.21 -1.56 12.29
C ASP A 11 -27.04 -1.30 11.32
N TYR A 12 -27.21 -0.44 10.30
CA TYR A 12 -26.11 -0.07 9.40
C TYR A 12 -25.01 0.68 10.15
N VAL A 13 -23.83 0.06 10.25
CA VAL A 13 -22.61 0.69 10.76
C VAL A 13 -21.74 1.05 9.54
N PRO A 14 -21.40 2.34 9.34
CA PRO A 14 -20.53 2.75 8.24
C PRO A 14 -19.19 2.01 8.28
N SER A 15 -18.73 1.50 7.14
CA SER A 15 -17.45 0.79 7.05
C SER A 15 -16.25 1.72 7.20
N TYR A 16 -16.44 3.03 6.96
CA TYR A 16 -15.40 4.05 7.00
C TYR A 16 -15.68 5.10 8.07
N LEU A 17 -14.62 5.48 8.79
CA LEU A 17 -14.66 6.64 9.67
C LEU A 17 -14.84 7.93 8.87
N HIS A 18 -15.60 8.87 9.43
CA HIS A 18 -15.68 10.22 8.87
C HIS A 18 -14.30 10.91 8.97
N PRO A 19 -13.90 11.80 8.04
CA PRO A 19 -12.61 12.49 8.07
C PRO A 19 -12.31 13.15 9.42
N ASP A 20 -13.31 13.82 10.02
CA ASP A 20 -13.19 14.47 11.32
C ASP A 20 -12.89 13.52 12.50
N GLN A 21 -13.07 12.21 12.30
CA GLN A 21 -12.79 11.18 13.31
C GLN A 21 -11.39 10.57 13.14
N ILE A 22 -10.68 10.90 12.05
CA ILE A 22 -9.34 10.41 11.78
C ILE A 22 -8.32 11.44 12.27
N PRO A 23 -7.43 11.08 13.20
CA PRO A 23 -6.35 11.98 13.59
C PRO A 23 -5.47 12.33 12.39
N GLN A 24 -5.19 13.62 12.21
CA GLN A 24 -4.43 14.14 11.08
C GLN A 24 -3.08 13.44 10.89
N TYR A 25 -2.40 13.09 11.98
CA TYR A 25 -1.08 12.45 11.97
C TYR A 25 -1.11 10.92 11.90
N ALA A 26 -2.29 10.28 11.92
CA ALA A 26 -2.42 8.82 12.10
C ALA A 26 -1.69 8.03 11.00
N LEU A 27 -1.76 8.47 9.74
CA LEU A 27 -1.11 7.76 8.64
C LEU A 27 0.42 7.76 8.78
N GLY A 28 0.99 8.93 9.09
CA GLY A 28 2.42 9.09 9.28
C GLY A 28 2.92 8.35 10.52
N GLU A 29 2.17 8.43 11.62
CA GLU A 29 2.47 7.71 12.87
C GLU A 29 2.55 6.20 12.65
N SER A 30 1.57 5.62 11.94
CA SER A 30 1.56 4.19 11.62
C SER A 30 2.71 3.76 10.71
N LEU A 31 3.16 4.61 9.78
CA LEU A 31 4.38 4.31 9.00
C LEU A 31 5.64 4.35 9.89
N THR A 32 5.72 5.31 10.80
CA THR A 32 6.85 5.45 11.73
C THR A 32 6.96 4.33 12.76
N SER A 33 5.90 3.53 12.94
CA SER A 33 5.95 2.36 13.82
C SER A 33 6.81 1.21 13.26
N LEU A 34 7.08 1.20 11.95
CA LEU A 34 7.91 0.20 11.29
C LEU A 34 9.38 0.35 11.70
N LYS A 35 10.08 -0.77 11.93
CA LYS A 35 11.48 -0.75 12.38
C LYS A 35 12.37 0.02 11.41
N PHE A 36 13.21 0.88 11.98
CA PHE A 36 14.09 1.81 11.28
C PHE A 36 13.40 2.75 10.28
N PHE A 37 12.08 2.91 10.32
CA PHE A 37 11.44 3.92 9.47
C PHE A 37 11.85 5.32 9.93
N SER A 38 11.68 5.61 11.22
CA SER A 38 11.93 6.92 11.84
C SER A 38 13.40 7.34 11.91
N THR A 39 14.33 6.40 11.71
CA THR A 39 15.76 6.71 11.65
C THR A 39 16.14 7.34 10.31
N ASP A 40 15.32 7.19 9.28
CA ASP A 40 15.55 7.75 7.95
C ASP A 40 14.76 9.04 7.74
N MET A 41 15.47 10.17 7.81
CA MET A 41 14.87 11.49 7.67
C MET A 41 14.16 11.69 6.33
N ASN A 42 14.60 11.01 5.25
CA ASN A 42 13.92 11.11 3.96
C ASN A 42 12.60 10.35 3.98
N LEU A 43 12.56 9.15 4.58
CA LEU A 43 11.31 8.41 4.76
C LEU A 43 10.33 9.17 5.66
N VAL A 44 10.80 9.78 6.74
CA VAL A 44 9.98 10.61 7.65
C VAL A 44 9.42 11.84 6.92
N SER A 45 10.25 12.53 6.12
CA SER A 45 9.79 13.68 5.33
C SER A 45 8.75 13.27 4.28
N GLN A 46 8.98 12.14 3.60
CA GLN A 46 8.02 11.62 2.62
C GLN A 46 6.72 11.12 3.27
N SER A 47 6.76 10.50 4.45
CA SER A 47 5.54 10.08 5.16
C SER A 47 4.72 11.26 5.65
N MET A 48 5.36 12.34 6.09
CA MET A 48 4.70 13.59 6.44
C MET A 48 3.99 14.20 5.23
N ASN A 49 4.67 14.30 4.08
CA ASN A 49 4.04 14.78 2.84
C ASN A 49 2.86 13.90 2.42
N LEU A 50 3.02 12.57 2.50
CA LEU A 50 1.95 11.63 2.16
C LEU A 50 0.73 11.81 3.07
N THR A 51 0.95 12.08 4.35
CA THR A 51 -0.11 12.29 5.35
C THR A 51 -0.88 13.58 5.09
N ILE A 52 -0.19 14.68 4.78
CA ILE A 52 -0.84 15.96 4.43
C ILE A 52 -1.67 15.81 3.15
N VAL A 53 -1.12 15.14 2.13
CA VAL A 53 -1.83 14.94 0.87
C VAL A 53 -2.99 13.95 1.04
N ASP A 54 -2.90 12.99 1.95
CA ASP A 54 -4.00 12.07 2.25
C ASP A 54 -5.25 12.81 2.72
N GLU A 55 -5.10 13.73 3.67
CA GLU A 55 -6.19 14.57 4.18
C GLU A 55 -6.80 15.44 3.06
N PHE A 56 -5.94 16.10 2.28
CA PHE A 56 -6.38 16.89 1.13
C PHE A 56 -7.20 16.07 0.12
N VAL A 57 -6.75 14.85 -0.22
CA VAL A 57 -7.50 13.99 -1.15
C VAL A 57 -8.80 13.52 -0.50
N MET A 58 -8.81 13.23 0.80
CA MET A 58 -10.00 12.83 1.53
C MET A 58 -11.09 13.91 1.51
N ASP A 59 -10.73 15.18 1.63
CA ASP A 59 -11.67 16.29 1.49
C ASP A 59 -12.29 16.33 0.09
N LEU A 60 -11.47 16.17 -0.95
CA LEU A 60 -11.94 16.10 -2.34
C LEU A 60 -12.92 14.92 -2.57
N GLU A 61 -12.65 13.77 -1.96
CA GLU A 61 -13.52 12.59 -2.03
C GLU A 61 -14.90 12.88 -1.46
N TYR A 62 -14.96 13.52 -0.28
CA TYR A 62 -16.21 13.86 0.39
C TYR A 62 -16.96 14.99 -0.31
N ASP A 63 -16.25 16.00 -0.84
CA ASP A 63 -16.84 17.03 -1.69
C ASP A 63 -17.47 16.43 -2.94
N TYR A 64 -16.75 15.53 -3.61
CA TYR A 64 -17.25 14.84 -4.79
C TYR A 64 -18.47 13.96 -4.47
N LEU A 65 -18.45 13.24 -3.36
CA LEU A 65 -19.59 12.45 -2.87
C LEU A 65 -20.83 13.32 -2.65
N ARG A 66 -20.67 14.45 -1.93
CA ARG A 66 -21.75 15.41 -1.70
C ARG A 66 -22.28 15.99 -3.00
N ALA A 67 -21.39 16.38 -3.91
CA ALA A 67 -21.77 16.95 -5.20
C ALA A 67 -22.54 15.94 -6.08
N LYS A 68 -22.14 14.66 -6.04
CA LYS A 68 -22.85 13.57 -6.73
C LYS A 68 -24.23 13.35 -6.14
N PHE A 69 -24.36 13.33 -4.82
CA PHE A 69 -25.65 13.16 -4.15
C PHE A 69 -26.60 14.33 -4.42
N ASN A 70 -26.08 15.56 -4.42
CA ASN A 70 -26.86 16.77 -4.66
C ASN A 70 -27.09 17.06 -6.17
N GLU A 71 -26.71 16.16 -7.08
CA GLU A 71 -26.78 16.36 -8.54
C GLU A 71 -26.08 17.64 -9.04
N THR A 72 -25.06 18.10 -8.30
CA THR A 72 -24.28 19.31 -8.61
C THR A 72 -22.88 19.02 -9.14
N SER A 73 -22.48 17.74 -9.21
CA SER A 73 -21.16 17.35 -9.68
C SER A 73 -20.91 17.74 -11.13
N ASN A 74 -19.72 18.25 -11.43
CA ASN A 74 -19.21 18.47 -12.77
C ASN A 74 -18.34 17.26 -13.20
N PRO A 75 -18.35 16.84 -14.48
CA PRO A 75 -17.36 15.89 -15.01
C PRO A 75 -15.91 16.18 -14.59
N TYR A 76 -15.49 17.45 -14.51
CA TYR A 76 -14.14 17.81 -14.08
C TYR A 76 -13.79 17.37 -12.65
N ASP A 77 -14.76 17.30 -11.74
CA ASP A 77 -14.53 16.90 -10.33
C ASP A 77 -14.00 15.46 -10.27
N SER A 78 -14.59 14.56 -11.06
CA SER A 78 -14.18 13.17 -11.16
C SER A 78 -12.79 12.99 -11.79
N VAL A 79 -12.45 13.80 -12.79
CA VAL A 79 -11.15 13.74 -13.47
C VAL A 79 -10.04 14.27 -12.57
N PHE A 80 -10.31 15.37 -11.87
CA PHE A 80 -9.37 15.94 -10.91
C PHE A 80 -9.14 14.98 -9.75
N LEU A 81 -10.21 14.43 -9.16
CA LEU A 81 -10.12 13.43 -8.10
C LEU A 81 -9.32 12.21 -8.57
N ALA A 82 -9.55 11.71 -9.79
CA ALA A 82 -8.79 10.60 -10.35
C ALA A 82 -7.29 10.90 -10.43
N ALA A 83 -6.92 12.09 -10.89
CA ALA A 83 -5.52 12.50 -10.94
C ALA A 83 -4.89 12.58 -9.54
N GLN A 84 -5.59 13.17 -8.56
CA GLN A 84 -5.07 13.29 -7.19
C GLN A 84 -4.94 11.92 -6.50
N SER A 85 -5.94 11.05 -6.64
CA SER A 85 -5.89 9.68 -6.13
C SER A 85 -4.74 8.89 -6.74
N GLN A 86 -4.51 9.01 -8.04
CA GLN A 86 -3.39 8.35 -8.71
C GLN A 86 -2.03 8.85 -8.20
N MET A 87 -1.85 10.17 -8.06
CA MET A 87 -0.62 10.74 -7.53
C MET A 87 -0.36 10.26 -6.09
N TRP A 88 -1.40 10.24 -5.25
CA TRP A 88 -1.29 9.73 -3.88
C TRP A 88 -0.91 8.24 -3.85
N ILE A 89 -1.55 7.39 -4.67
CA ILE A 89 -1.23 5.95 -4.77
C ILE A 89 0.23 5.73 -5.15
N PHE A 90 0.76 6.52 -6.09
CA PHE A 90 2.16 6.45 -6.49
C PHE A 90 3.09 6.86 -5.36
N SER A 91 2.80 7.96 -4.66
CA SER A 91 3.58 8.39 -3.50
C SER A 91 3.56 7.35 -2.37
N ALA A 92 2.39 6.79 -2.04
CA ALA A 92 2.26 5.73 -1.03
C ALA A 92 3.10 4.50 -1.40
N TYR A 93 3.03 4.07 -2.66
CA TYR A 93 3.81 2.95 -3.16
C TYR A 93 5.31 3.18 -3.01
N GLU A 94 5.83 4.34 -3.43
CA GLU A 94 7.27 4.62 -3.39
C GLU A 94 7.81 4.74 -1.94
N VAL A 95 7.03 5.32 -1.02
CA VAL A 95 7.40 5.36 0.42
C VAL A 95 7.51 3.95 0.99
N MET A 96 6.47 3.13 0.84
CA MET A 96 6.46 1.76 1.35
C MET A 96 7.52 0.91 0.68
N ARG A 97 7.67 1.02 -0.65
CA ARG A 97 8.69 0.30 -1.43
C ARG A 97 10.09 0.63 -0.92
N THR A 98 10.40 1.91 -0.72
CA THR A 98 11.73 2.35 -0.27
C THR A 98 12.07 1.76 1.11
N TRP A 99 11.10 1.76 2.04
CA TRP A 99 11.29 1.11 3.34
C TRP A 99 11.46 -0.42 3.20
N ILE A 100 10.62 -1.09 2.39
CA ILE A 100 10.70 -2.54 2.15
C ILE A 100 12.06 -2.93 1.58
N GLU A 101 12.58 -2.19 0.59
CA GLU A 101 13.89 -2.45 0.00
C GLU A 101 15.02 -2.30 1.05
N LYS A 102 14.93 -1.28 1.91
CA LYS A 102 15.87 -1.10 3.01
C LYS A 102 15.81 -2.27 4.00
N ALA A 103 14.63 -2.61 4.48
CA ALA A 103 14.40 -3.68 5.45
C ALA A 103 14.86 -5.05 4.92
N LYS A 104 14.46 -5.42 3.70
CA LYS A 104 14.92 -6.65 3.03
C LYS A 104 16.45 -6.67 2.86
N GLY A 105 17.03 -5.50 2.57
CA GLY A 105 18.48 -5.35 2.49
C GLY A 105 19.19 -5.66 3.80
N TYR A 106 18.61 -5.31 4.95
CA TYR A 106 19.16 -5.64 6.26
C TYR A 106 18.98 -7.10 6.64
N VAL A 107 17.76 -7.64 6.50
CA VAL A 107 17.47 -9.06 6.78
C VAL A 107 18.42 -9.94 5.96
N LYS A 108 18.50 -9.72 4.64
CA LYS A 108 19.42 -10.47 3.77
C LYS A 108 20.88 -10.33 4.17
N THR A 109 21.31 -9.15 4.64
CA THR A 109 22.70 -8.97 5.11
C THR A 109 22.94 -9.78 6.38
N ALA A 110 21.98 -9.81 7.31
CA ALA A 110 22.04 -10.56 8.55
C ALA A 110 22.08 -12.09 8.31
N GLU A 111 21.19 -12.60 7.46
CA GLU A 111 21.14 -14.02 7.06
C GLU A 111 22.48 -14.51 6.49
N ASN A 112 23.17 -13.65 5.73
CA ASN A 112 24.47 -13.96 5.14
C ASN A 112 25.66 -13.65 6.07
N SER A 113 25.42 -13.37 7.37
CA SER A 113 26.44 -13.00 8.35
C SER A 113 27.31 -11.79 7.93
N GLY A 114 26.75 -10.90 7.11
CA GLY A 114 27.46 -9.80 6.47
C GLY A 114 27.43 -8.46 7.22
N LEU A 115 26.79 -8.39 8.39
CA LEU A 115 26.55 -7.12 9.10
C LEU A 115 27.85 -6.42 9.50
N HIS A 116 28.82 -7.13 10.08
CA HIS A 116 30.12 -6.55 10.46
C HIS A 116 30.89 -6.00 9.24
N LEU A 117 30.84 -6.70 8.10
CA LEU A 117 31.48 -6.23 6.87
C LEU A 117 30.78 -4.98 6.33
N LYS A 118 29.45 -4.96 6.34
CA LYS A 118 28.64 -3.81 5.93
C LYS A 118 28.92 -2.60 6.83
N LEU A 119 28.99 -2.78 8.15
CA LEU A 119 29.33 -1.72 9.09
C LEU A 119 30.72 -1.13 8.79
N LYS A 120 31.71 -1.98 8.56
CA LYS A 120 33.06 -1.55 8.19
C LYS A 120 33.06 -0.72 6.90
N ASP A 121 32.31 -1.14 5.87
CA ASP A 121 32.20 -0.39 4.62
C ASP A 121 31.46 0.96 4.81
N LEU A 122 30.42 0.98 5.64
CA LEU A 122 29.68 2.21 5.96
C LEU A 122 30.58 3.21 6.70
N ASN A 123 31.42 2.75 7.63
CA ASN A 123 32.36 3.57 8.40
C ASN A 123 33.67 3.93 7.66
N ARG A 124 33.85 3.51 6.40
CA ARG A 124 35.06 3.85 5.65
C ARG A 124 35.18 5.37 5.46
N ASP A 125 36.40 5.88 5.57
CA ASP A 125 36.68 7.27 5.23
C ASP A 125 36.47 7.49 3.72
N ARG A 126 35.68 8.51 3.39
CA ARG A 126 35.36 8.90 2.01
C ARG A 126 35.91 10.29 1.66
N GLY A 127 36.61 10.96 2.59
CA GLY A 127 37.05 12.35 2.44
C GLY A 127 35.94 13.39 2.59
N TYR A 128 34.71 12.98 2.94
CA TYR A 128 33.59 13.84 3.28
C TYR A 128 32.61 13.12 4.22
N ILE A 129 31.77 13.89 4.92
CA ILE A 129 30.71 13.35 5.79
C ILE A 129 29.54 12.88 4.92
N ASN A 130 29.32 11.57 4.87
CA ASN A 130 28.14 10.99 4.24
C ASN A 130 27.09 10.67 5.31
N TYR A 131 26.15 11.60 5.53
CA TYR A 131 25.11 11.45 6.57
C TYR A 131 24.25 10.20 6.39
N THR A 132 23.92 9.81 5.16
CA THR A 132 23.19 8.57 4.88
C THR A 132 23.99 7.33 5.28
N ALA A 133 25.30 7.33 5.05
CA ALA A 133 26.17 6.22 5.46
C ALA A 133 26.30 6.14 7.00
N LEU A 134 26.38 7.28 7.68
CA LEU A 134 26.40 7.33 9.15
C LEU A 134 25.10 6.81 9.76
N GLN A 135 23.95 7.31 9.31
CA GLN A 135 22.65 6.82 9.76
C GLN A 135 22.50 5.31 9.55
N ARG A 136 22.89 4.80 8.37
CA ARG A 136 22.86 3.35 8.10
C ARG A 136 23.88 2.57 8.94
N ALA A 137 25.01 3.17 9.30
CA ALA A 137 25.98 2.55 10.20
C ALA A 137 25.36 2.36 11.59
N ASP A 138 24.65 3.36 12.10
CA ASP A 138 23.95 3.29 13.38
C ASP A 138 22.86 2.19 13.35
N GLU A 139 22.06 2.12 12.28
CA GLU A 139 21.07 1.05 12.09
C GLU A 139 21.72 -0.35 12.04
N VAL A 140 22.85 -0.51 11.33
CA VAL A 140 23.58 -1.79 11.25
C VAL A 140 24.24 -2.14 12.59
N GLN A 141 24.76 -1.16 13.31
CA GLN A 141 25.32 -1.37 14.65
C GLN A 141 24.23 -1.84 15.60
N ALA A 142 23.04 -1.22 15.57
CA ALA A 142 21.89 -1.67 16.35
C ALA A 142 21.50 -3.13 16.04
N LEU A 143 21.53 -3.55 14.78
CA LEU A 143 21.28 -4.95 14.39
C LEU A 143 22.34 -5.93 14.88
N ILE A 144 23.59 -5.49 15.04
CA ILE A 144 24.68 -6.29 15.61
C ILE A 144 24.50 -6.41 17.13
N ASP A 145 24.17 -5.29 17.78
CA ASP A 145 24.03 -5.20 19.23
C ASP A 145 22.77 -5.93 19.73
N ASP A 146 21.70 -5.89 18.94
CA ASP A 146 20.44 -6.58 19.21
C ASP A 146 19.97 -7.38 17.97
N PRO A 147 20.33 -8.67 17.88
CA PRO A 147 19.88 -9.56 16.81
C PRO A 147 18.37 -9.75 16.74
N SER A 148 17.62 -9.46 17.82
CA SER A 148 16.14 -9.57 17.80
C SER A 148 15.50 -8.55 16.86
N LEU A 149 16.19 -7.45 16.54
CA LEU A 149 15.76 -6.46 15.56
C LEU A 149 15.67 -7.04 14.13
N VAL A 150 16.46 -8.07 13.81
CA VAL A 150 16.32 -8.78 12.52
C VAL A 150 14.95 -9.44 12.44
N LYS A 151 14.55 -10.14 13.52
CA LYS A 151 13.25 -10.79 13.58
C LYS A 151 12.11 -9.76 13.54
N ALA A 152 12.26 -8.63 14.23
CA ALA A 152 11.27 -7.55 14.16
C ALA A 152 11.12 -6.96 12.74
N LEU A 153 12.21 -6.84 11.97
CA LEU A 153 12.16 -6.43 10.57
C LEU A 153 11.45 -7.46 9.68
N GLU A 154 11.71 -8.76 9.88
CA GLU A 154 11.00 -9.83 9.18
C GLU A 154 9.51 -9.80 9.47
N ASP A 155 9.15 -9.62 10.74
CA ASP A 155 7.76 -9.56 11.19
C ASP A 155 7.04 -8.33 10.63
N ASP A 156 7.68 -7.16 10.62
CA ASP A 156 7.13 -5.95 10.00
C ASP A 156 6.97 -6.12 8.47
N LEU A 157 7.95 -6.73 7.78
CA LEU A 157 7.87 -7.04 6.35
C LEU A 157 6.70 -7.97 6.03
N ALA A 158 6.50 -9.01 6.85
CA ALA A 158 5.38 -9.93 6.71
C ALA A 158 4.05 -9.22 6.99
N ARG A 159 3.98 -8.42 8.05
CA ARG A 159 2.79 -7.69 8.51
C ARG A 159 2.20 -6.81 7.40
N ILE A 160 3.04 -6.09 6.65
CA ILE A 160 2.56 -5.18 5.60
C ILE A 160 2.42 -5.83 4.22
N ASN A 161 2.81 -7.10 4.05
CA ASN A 161 2.95 -7.73 2.74
C ASN A 161 1.64 -7.70 1.93
N PHE A 162 0.51 -8.00 2.57
CA PHE A 162 -0.78 -8.06 1.87
C PHE A 162 -1.21 -6.69 1.36
N LEU A 163 -1.11 -5.67 2.22
CA LEU A 163 -1.37 -4.28 1.86
C LEU A 163 -0.47 -3.83 0.71
N PHE A 164 0.84 -4.11 0.80
CA PHE A 164 1.79 -3.72 -0.22
C PHE A 164 1.53 -4.41 -1.56
N ILE A 165 1.12 -5.69 -1.57
CA ILE A 165 0.74 -6.40 -2.80
C ILE A 165 -0.46 -5.72 -3.48
N ARG A 166 -1.50 -5.35 -2.72
CA ARG A 166 -2.67 -4.64 -3.28
C ARG A 166 -2.27 -3.29 -3.87
N LEU A 167 -1.47 -2.52 -3.13
CA LEU A 167 -0.93 -1.23 -3.56
C LEU A 167 -0.06 -1.38 -4.82
N GLU A 168 0.82 -2.38 -4.88
CA GLU A 168 1.65 -2.66 -6.06
C GLU A 168 0.80 -3.03 -7.28
N THR A 169 -0.25 -3.85 -7.09
CA THR A 169 -1.19 -4.20 -8.16
C THR A 169 -1.84 -2.95 -8.74
N LEU A 170 -2.37 -2.08 -7.87
CA LEU A 170 -3.02 -0.86 -8.32
C LEU A 170 -2.06 0.12 -8.99
N ARG A 171 -0.86 0.28 -8.43
CA ARG A 171 0.19 1.13 -9.02
C ARG A 171 0.60 0.66 -10.41
N VAL A 172 0.79 -0.64 -10.61
CA VAL A 172 1.13 -1.21 -11.94
C VAL A 172 -0.02 -1.03 -12.91
N ALA A 173 -1.25 -1.31 -12.47
CA ALA A 173 -2.46 -1.10 -13.26
C ALA A 173 -2.57 0.34 -13.78
N LEU A 174 -2.49 1.32 -12.88
CA LEU A 174 -2.62 2.74 -13.22
C LEU A 174 -1.48 3.27 -14.08
N ALA A 175 -0.27 2.74 -13.93
CA ALA A 175 0.91 3.23 -14.65
C ALA A 175 1.11 2.57 -16.03
N LYS A 176 0.73 1.30 -16.16
CA LYS A 176 1.06 0.47 -17.34
C LYS A 176 -0.13 -0.22 -17.99
N HIS A 177 -1.28 -0.25 -17.33
CA HIS A 177 -2.43 -1.07 -17.72
C HIS A 177 -2.10 -2.57 -17.84
N GLU A 178 -1.15 -3.04 -17.01
CA GLU A 178 -0.66 -4.42 -16.98
C GLU A 178 -1.11 -5.16 -15.71
N VAL A 179 -1.18 -6.49 -15.79
CA VAL A 179 -1.33 -7.37 -14.64
C VAL A 179 -0.01 -7.43 -13.87
N ARG A 180 -0.10 -7.33 -12.53
CA ARG A 180 1.05 -7.41 -11.63
C ARG A 180 1.87 -8.69 -11.89
N LYS A 181 3.20 -8.54 -11.98
CA LYS A 181 4.17 -9.63 -12.24
C LYS A 181 3.96 -10.40 -13.55
N ARG A 182 3.13 -9.90 -14.47
CA ARG A 182 2.93 -10.46 -15.81
C ARG A 182 3.14 -9.35 -16.85
N PRO A 183 4.40 -9.05 -17.24
CA PRO A 183 4.70 -8.02 -18.22
C PRO A 183 3.93 -8.26 -19.52
N SER A 184 3.43 -7.19 -20.15
CA SER A 184 2.63 -7.24 -21.39
C SER A 184 1.26 -7.93 -21.29
N ALA A 185 0.88 -8.49 -20.13
CA ALA A 185 -0.47 -9.00 -19.92
C ALA A 185 -1.39 -7.82 -19.59
N MET A 186 -2.27 -7.46 -20.54
CA MET A 186 -3.20 -6.34 -20.38
C MET A 186 -4.20 -6.62 -19.25
N MET A 187 -4.41 -5.63 -18.38
CA MET A 187 -5.49 -5.67 -17.40
C MET A 187 -6.84 -5.45 -18.10
N VAL A 188 -7.78 -6.37 -17.90
CA VAL A 188 -9.13 -6.30 -18.48
C VAL A 188 -10.07 -5.58 -17.52
N GLY A 189 -10.87 -4.64 -18.02
CA GLY A 189 -11.69 -3.76 -17.17
C GLY A 189 -10.90 -2.51 -16.80
N GLY A 190 -11.43 -1.35 -17.18
CA GLY A 190 -10.70 -0.09 -17.15
C GLY A 190 -10.20 0.28 -15.76
N THR A 191 -9.01 0.87 -15.71
CA THR A 191 -8.45 1.58 -14.55
C THR A 191 -9.23 2.87 -14.21
N VAL A 192 -10.48 2.95 -14.66
CA VAL A 192 -11.38 4.05 -14.40
C VAL A 192 -11.98 3.79 -13.02
N GLY A 193 -11.54 4.58 -12.05
CA GLY A 193 -12.05 4.48 -10.69
C GLY A 193 -13.54 4.81 -10.65
N TYR A 194 -14.32 3.97 -9.98
CA TYR A 194 -15.73 4.23 -9.70
C TYR A 194 -15.88 4.83 -8.32
N MET A 195 -16.82 5.75 -8.13
CA MET A 195 -17.02 6.34 -6.80
C MET A 195 -17.55 5.30 -5.81
N ASN A 196 -16.80 5.06 -4.74
CA ASN A 196 -17.29 4.36 -3.56
C ASN A 196 -18.34 5.26 -2.88
N ARG A 197 -19.54 4.72 -2.67
CA ARG A 197 -20.69 5.49 -2.18
C ARG A 197 -20.64 5.79 -0.68
N GLU A 198 -19.79 5.08 0.07
CA GLU A 198 -19.67 5.29 1.53
C GLU A 198 -18.66 6.39 1.85
N CYS A 199 -17.55 6.47 1.12
CA CYS A 199 -16.44 7.38 1.44
C CYS A 199 -16.06 8.36 0.32
N GLY A 200 -16.67 8.28 -0.86
CA GLY A 200 -16.38 9.16 -2.00
C GLY A 200 -15.07 8.85 -2.74
N SER A 201 -14.21 7.99 -2.18
CA SER A 201 -12.98 7.53 -2.81
C SER A 201 -13.25 6.83 -4.13
N LEU A 202 -12.30 6.92 -5.04
CA LEU A 202 -12.30 6.10 -6.24
C LEU A 202 -11.90 4.66 -5.90
N GLU A 203 -12.70 3.73 -6.38
CA GLU A 203 -12.59 2.30 -6.23
C GLU A 203 -12.17 1.67 -7.55
N TYR A 204 -11.20 0.77 -7.48
CA TYR A 204 -10.55 0.13 -8.60
C TYR A 204 -10.70 -1.37 -8.51
N GLN A 205 -10.94 -1.99 -9.65
CA GLN A 205 -11.05 -3.44 -9.74
C GLN A 205 -9.66 -4.07 -9.80
N MET A 206 -9.35 -4.95 -8.85
CA MET A 206 -8.17 -5.81 -8.91
C MET A 206 -8.52 -7.07 -9.69
N ASN A 207 -7.78 -7.35 -10.76
CA ASN A 207 -7.95 -8.57 -11.53
C ASN A 207 -6.60 -9.10 -12.04
N SER A 208 -6.55 -10.43 -12.25
CA SER A 208 -5.41 -11.13 -12.84
C SER A 208 -5.65 -11.48 -14.32
N GLY A 209 -6.41 -10.65 -15.03
CA GLY A 209 -6.84 -10.88 -16.42
C GLY A 209 -8.00 -11.88 -16.56
N MET A 210 -7.95 -13.03 -15.88
CA MET A 210 -8.99 -14.06 -15.95
C MET A 210 -10.01 -14.02 -14.81
N ILE A 211 -9.60 -13.51 -13.65
CA ILE A 211 -10.40 -13.54 -12.41
C ILE A 211 -10.38 -12.16 -11.78
N ILE A 212 -11.55 -11.73 -11.31
CA ILE A 212 -11.73 -10.54 -10.49
C ILE A 212 -11.40 -10.94 -9.04
N GLN A 213 -10.37 -10.33 -8.46
CA GLN A 213 -9.89 -10.63 -7.12
C GLN A 213 -10.60 -9.79 -6.04
N GLY A 214 -11.26 -8.72 -6.46
CA GLY A 214 -12.01 -7.81 -5.60
C GLY A 214 -11.82 -6.37 -6.05
N ASN A 215 -12.39 -5.46 -5.28
CA ASN A 215 -12.20 -4.03 -5.48
C ASN A 215 -11.38 -3.46 -4.33
N ILE A 216 -10.67 -2.37 -4.61
CA ILE A 216 -9.94 -1.60 -3.61
C ILE A 216 -9.98 -0.13 -3.97
N SER A 217 -10.24 0.70 -2.98
CA SER A 217 -10.21 2.16 -3.10
C SER A 217 -8.90 2.74 -2.58
N ARG A 218 -8.61 3.98 -2.95
CA ARG A 218 -7.51 4.75 -2.33
C ARG A 218 -7.70 4.81 -0.81
N ARG A 219 -8.95 5.00 -0.35
CA ARG A 219 -9.28 5.04 1.07
C ARG A 219 -8.97 3.73 1.80
N ASP A 220 -9.24 2.57 1.20
CA ASP A 220 -8.88 1.26 1.78
C ASP A 220 -7.38 1.11 2.00
N ILE A 221 -6.56 1.66 1.09
CA ILE A 221 -5.11 1.64 1.23
C ILE A 221 -4.68 2.56 2.38
N ALA A 222 -5.24 3.77 2.46
CA ALA A 222 -4.92 4.71 3.53
C ALA A 222 -5.29 4.16 4.91
N ASP A 223 -6.49 3.58 5.04
CA ASP A 223 -6.94 2.96 6.29
C ASP A 223 -6.13 1.69 6.60
N GLY A 224 -5.73 0.94 5.58
CA GLY A 224 -4.76 -0.15 5.73
C GLY A 224 -3.40 0.31 6.26
N ILE A 225 -2.88 1.46 5.81
CA ILE A 225 -1.63 2.04 6.33
C ILE A 225 -1.82 2.44 7.80
N ARG A 226 -2.94 3.10 8.14
CA ARG A 226 -3.25 3.48 9.53
C ARG A 226 -3.31 2.27 10.45
N ALA A 227 -3.82 1.14 9.96
CA ALA A 227 -3.96 -0.10 10.72
C ALA A 227 -2.68 -0.96 10.81
N ILE A 228 -1.54 -0.54 10.22
CA ILE A 228 -0.28 -1.29 10.28
C ILE A 228 0.10 -1.73 11.69
N PRO A 229 0.01 -0.90 12.75
CA PRO A 229 0.37 -1.32 14.10
C PRO A 229 -0.48 -2.48 14.65
N ASP A 230 -1.71 -2.61 14.16
CA ASP A 230 -2.71 -3.57 14.64
C ASP A 230 -2.71 -4.88 13.84
N PHE A 231 -2.03 -4.92 12.70
CA PHE A 231 -1.94 -6.14 11.90
C PHE A 231 -1.16 -7.23 12.62
N THR A 232 -1.73 -8.44 12.58
CA THR A 232 -1.02 -9.64 13.01
C THR A 232 0.06 -10.01 11.98
N VAL A 233 1.10 -10.70 12.44
CA VAL A 233 2.15 -11.21 11.54
C VAL A 233 1.60 -12.46 10.84
N PRO A 234 1.41 -12.45 9.51
CA PRO A 234 0.91 -13.62 8.79
C PRO A 234 1.96 -14.73 8.76
N THR A 235 1.49 -15.97 8.69
CA THR A 235 2.35 -17.14 8.47
C THR A 235 2.91 -17.16 7.06
N ALA A 236 4.01 -17.91 6.86
CA ALA A 236 4.61 -18.08 5.54
C ALA A 236 3.66 -18.75 4.53
N GLU A 237 2.79 -19.65 4.98
CA GLU A 237 1.79 -20.31 4.13
C GLU A 237 0.70 -19.33 3.68
N GLU A 238 0.20 -18.50 4.58
CA GLU A 238 -0.76 -17.43 4.24
C GLU A 238 -0.15 -16.44 3.25
N MET A 239 1.12 -16.06 3.44
CA MET A 239 1.83 -15.19 2.50
C MET A 239 1.96 -15.81 1.11
N LYS A 240 2.39 -17.06 1.04
CA LYS A 240 2.53 -17.77 -0.24
C LYS A 240 1.17 -17.94 -0.94
N SER A 241 0.14 -18.30 -0.19
CA SER A 241 -1.23 -18.46 -0.71
C SER A 241 -1.76 -17.14 -1.26
N TYR A 242 -1.58 -16.03 -0.52
CA TYR A 242 -2.02 -14.72 -0.94
C TYR A 242 -1.27 -14.21 -2.18
N GLU A 243 0.05 -14.42 -2.26
CA GLU A 243 0.82 -14.08 -3.45
C GLU A 243 0.34 -14.85 -4.68
N LEU A 244 0.06 -16.14 -4.53
CA LEU A 244 -0.46 -16.97 -5.62
C LEU A 244 -1.86 -16.49 -6.07
N PHE A 245 -2.75 -16.21 -5.11
CA PHE A 245 -4.06 -15.64 -5.37
C PHE A 245 -3.95 -14.33 -6.16
N MET A 246 -3.09 -13.40 -5.70
CA MET A 246 -2.92 -12.08 -6.32
C MET A 246 -2.21 -12.13 -7.68
N ARG A 247 -1.33 -13.11 -7.93
CA ARG A 247 -0.73 -13.35 -9.25
C ARG A 247 -1.76 -13.90 -10.25
N GLY A 248 -2.67 -14.73 -9.77
CA GLY A 248 -3.56 -15.54 -10.61
C GLY A 248 -2.81 -16.65 -11.36
N LEU A 249 -3.53 -17.31 -12.26
CA LEU A 249 -2.98 -18.36 -13.14
C LEU A 249 -2.01 -17.76 -14.16
N SER A 250 -0.93 -18.46 -14.46
CA SER A 250 -0.08 -18.19 -15.64
C SER A 250 -0.79 -18.63 -16.93
N ASP A 251 -0.27 -18.21 -18.09
CA ASP A 251 -0.81 -18.65 -19.39
C ASP A 251 -0.66 -20.16 -19.60
N ASP A 252 0.45 -20.73 -19.12
CA ASP A 252 0.69 -22.18 -19.16
C ASP A 252 -0.27 -22.93 -18.24
N GLU A 253 -0.45 -22.45 -17.00
CA GLU A 253 -1.38 -23.04 -16.03
C GLU A 253 -2.83 -22.95 -16.51
N ALA A 254 -3.21 -21.83 -17.14
CA ALA A 254 -4.53 -21.68 -17.75
C ALA A 254 -4.72 -22.65 -18.92
N THR A 255 -3.72 -22.81 -19.79
CA THR A 255 -3.78 -23.73 -20.92
C THR A 255 -3.89 -25.19 -20.47
N GLU A 256 -3.13 -25.61 -19.46
CA GLU A 256 -3.25 -26.94 -18.86
C GLU A 256 -4.62 -27.17 -18.21
N LEU A 257 -5.13 -26.18 -17.49
CA LEU A 257 -6.46 -26.24 -16.89
C LEU A 257 -7.54 -26.47 -17.96
N PHE A 258 -7.53 -25.72 -19.06
CA PHE A 258 -8.51 -25.89 -20.13
C PHE A 258 -8.39 -27.25 -20.85
N ARG A 259 -7.17 -27.78 -21.02
CA ARG A 259 -6.96 -29.13 -21.59
C ARG A 259 -7.48 -30.25 -20.68
N SER A 260 -7.51 -30.04 -19.37
CA SER A 260 -8.04 -31.03 -18.42
C SER A 260 -9.56 -31.22 -18.47
N PHE A 261 -10.27 -30.33 -19.18
CA PHE A 261 -11.71 -30.39 -19.40
C PHE A 261 -12.10 -30.98 -20.77
N GLU A 262 -11.13 -31.35 -21.61
CA GLU A 262 -11.32 -32.07 -22.88
C GLU A 262 -11.16 -33.60 -22.70
#